data_AF-A0A023I0E1-F1
#
_entry.id   AF-A0A023I0E1-F1
#
_cell.length_a   1.000
_cell.length_b   1.000
_cell.length_c   1.000
_cell.angle_alpha   90.00
_cell.angle_beta   90.00
_cell.angle_gamma   90.00
#
_symmetry.space_group_name_H-M   'P 1'
#
loop_
_entity.id
_entity.type
_entity.pdbx_description
1 polymer ?
#
loop_
_entity_poly.entity_id
_entity_poly.type
_entity_poly.pdbx_seq_one_letter_code
_entity_poly.pdbx_strand_id
1 'polypeptide(L)'
;EGHSIPTEAIYEIFNNHNAPLLIGKPKFFIIQACRGEQNDFGQKDMLPDEVSMPMARKRRIGSDKDTIPFSNFEDVDRARPTWEDMIIAYSTIPGYVSLRDHLKGTWFIQSLVEVFMNH
;
A
#
# COMPACT_ATOMS: atom_id res chain seq x y z
N GLU A 1 22.29 -16.70 -7.28
CA GLU A 1 22.81 -15.92 -8.41
C GLU A 1 22.38 -14.44 -8.44
N GLY A 2 21.97 -13.80 -7.33
CA GLY A 2 21.82 -12.33 -7.27
C GLY A 2 20.77 -11.68 -8.19
N HIS A 3 19.97 -12.44 -8.92
CA HIS A 3 18.95 -11.91 -9.82
C HIS A 3 17.78 -11.27 -9.08
N SER A 4 17.37 -10.08 -9.52
CA SER A 4 16.18 -9.39 -9.02
C SER A 4 14.91 -9.99 -9.63
N ILE A 5 13.86 -10.10 -8.83
CA ILE A 5 12.52 -10.51 -9.28
C ILE A 5 11.57 -9.32 -9.11
N PRO A 6 10.88 -8.86 -10.17
CA PRO A 6 9.84 -7.86 -10.05
C PRO A 6 8.74 -8.32 -9.11
N THR A 7 8.29 -7.44 -8.22
CA THR A 7 7.25 -7.79 -7.25
C THR A 7 5.92 -8.14 -7.93
N GLU A 8 5.65 -7.52 -9.08
CA GLU A 8 4.47 -7.74 -9.90
C GLU A 8 4.40 -9.19 -10.39
N ALA A 9 5.56 -9.79 -10.71
CA ALA A 9 5.62 -11.19 -11.12
C ALA A 9 5.21 -12.15 -9.99
N ILE A 10 5.50 -11.79 -8.73
CA ILE A 10 5.03 -12.55 -7.57
C ILE A 10 3.52 -12.41 -7.43
N TYR A 11 2.99 -11.20 -7.48
CA TYR A 11 1.56 -10.94 -7.33
C TYR A 11 0.74 -11.58 -8.45
N GLU A 12 1.28 -11.59 -9.67
CA GLU A 12 0.65 -12.19 -10.83
C GLU A 12 0.37 -13.68 -10.60
N ILE A 13 1.28 -14.43 -9.96
CA ILE A 13 1.08 -15.86 -9.64
C ILE A 13 -0.19 -16.09 -8.80
N PHE A 14 -0.57 -15.12 -7.96
CA PHE A 14 -1.68 -15.23 -7.01
C PHE A 14 -2.90 -14.40 -7.39
N ASN A 15 -2.91 -13.77 -8.57
CA ASN A 15 -4.07 -13.03 -9.04
C ASN A 15 -5.25 -13.98 -9.33
N ASN A 16 -6.46 -13.44 -9.43
CA ASN A 16 -7.66 -14.28 -9.52
C ASN A 16 -7.76 -15.06 -10.84
N HIS A 17 -6.98 -14.68 -11.86
CA HIS A 17 -6.83 -15.47 -13.08
C HIS A 17 -5.91 -16.68 -12.88
N ASN A 18 -4.74 -16.48 -12.26
CA ASN A 18 -3.69 -17.49 -12.12
C ASN A 18 -3.86 -18.38 -10.87
N ALA A 19 -4.59 -17.90 -9.85
CA ALA A 19 -4.92 -18.65 -8.65
C ALA A 19 -6.44 -18.69 -8.35
N PRO A 20 -7.25 -19.39 -9.17
CA PRO A 20 -8.70 -19.44 -8.99
C PRO A 20 -9.16 -19.96 -7.61
N LEU A 21 -8.36 -20.83 -6.98
CA LEU A 21 -8.64 -21.38 -5.64
C LEU A 21 -8.54 -20.34 -4.51
N LEU A 22 -7.98 -19.16 -4.78
CA LEU A 22 -7.84 -18.04 -3.87
C LEU A 22 -8.81 -16.89 -4.16
N ILE A 23 -9.73 -17.06 -5.12
CA ILE A 23 -10.79 -16.08 -5.40
C ILE A 23 -11.66 -15.91 -4.14
N GLY A 24 -11.81 -14.66 -3.69
CA GLY A 24 -12.60 -14.33 -2.49
C GLY A 24 -11.92 -14.69 -1.17
N LYS A 25 -10.66 -15.15 -1.23
CA LYS A 25 -9.82 -15.39 -0.06
C LYS A 25 -8.76 -14.29 0.03
N PRO A 26 -8.53 -13.70 1.21
CA PRO A 26 -7.54 -12.64 1.37
C PRO A 26 -6.12 -13.17 1.16
N LYS A 27 -5.32 -12.43 0.39
CA LYS A 27 -3.95 -12.72 -0.02
C LYS A 27 -3.03 -11.63 0.54
N PHE A 28 -2.36 -11.92 1.65
CA PHE A 28 -1.45 -10.97 2.30
C PHE A 28 -0.02 -11.16 1.82
N PHE A 29 0.61 -10.07 1.37
CA PHE A 29 2.02 -10.03 1.00
C PHE A 29 2.76 -9.09 1.94
N ILE A 30 3.77 -9.60 2.64
CA ILE A 30 4.63 -8.82 3.53
C ILE A 30 6.02 -8.82 2.90
N ILE A 31 6.44 -7.66 2.37
CA ILE A 31 7.68 -7.52 1.60
C ILE A 31 8.71 -6.77 2.43
N GLN A 32 9.65 -7.52 3.01
CA GLN A 32 10.81 -7.01 3.72
C GLN A 32 12.04 -6.99 2.79
N ALA A 33 12.19 -5.92 2.02
CA ALA A 33 13.29 -5.71 1.10
C ALA A 33 13.54 -4.22 0.85
N CYS A 34 14.76 -3.84 0.47
CA CYS A 34 15.02 -2.50 -0.05
C CYS A 34 14.23 -2.28 -1.34
N ARG A 35 13.73 -1.05 -1.55
CA ARG A 35 13.05 -0.66 -2.79
C ARG A 35 13.82 0.42 -3.55
N GLY A 36 15.10 0.53 -3.23
CA GLY A 36 16.08 1.46 -3.77
C GLY A 36 17.24 1.59 -2.79
N GLU A 37 18.09 2.58 -3.03
CA GLU A 37 19.36 2.76 -2.34
C GLU A 37 19.39 4.03 -1.48
N GLN A 38 18.31 4.81 -1.48
CA GLN A 38 18.25 6.07 -0.75
C GLN A 38 18.02 5.84 0.74
N ASN A 39 18.83 6.49 1.57
CA ASN A 39 18.59 6.58 3.00
C ASN A 39 17.60 7.72 3.27
N ASP A 40 16.59 7.45 4.09
CA ASP A 40 15.73 8.50 4.63
C ASP A 40 16.39 9.07 5.90
N PHE A 41 16.70 10.37 5.88
CA PHE A 41 17.30 11.07 7.02
C PHE A 41 16.26 11.76 7.91
N GLY A 42 14.97 11.66 7.57
CA GLY A 42 13.88 12.35 8.22
C GLY A 42 13.86 13.85 7.95
N GLN A 43 12.75 14.49 8.32
CA GLN A 43 12.63 15.94 8.34
C GLN A 43 12.96 16.44 9.74
N LYS A 44 13.84 17.44 9.85
CA LYS A 44 14.04 18.15 11.12
C LYS A 44 12.79 18.99 11.37
N ASP A 45 12.15 18.80 12.51
CA ASP A 45 11.08 19.69 12.96
C ASP A 45 11.62 21.11 13.03
N MET A 46 11.08 22.01 12.20
CA MET A 46 11.25 23.43 12.47
C MET A 46 10.36 23.75 13.66
N LEU A 47 10.96 24.12 14.79
CA LEU A 47 10.23 24.72 15.91
C LEU A 47 9.40 25.90 15.36
N PRO A 48 8.13 26.06 15.77
CA PRO A 48 7.25 27.06 15.21
C PRO A 48 7.57 28.44 15.78
N ASP A 49 8.66 29.06 15.33
CA ASP A 49 8.87 30.50 15.48
C ASP A 49 8.76 31.17 14.10
N GLU A 50 7.65 31.89 13.95
CA GLU A 50 7.33 32.89 12.92
C GLU A 50 7.19 32.42 11.47
N VAL A 51 6.04 31.81 11.15
CA VAL A 51 5.47 31.89 9.79
C VAL A 51 4.09 32.53 9.86
N SER A 52 4.02 33.82 9.52
CA SER A 52 2.77 34.53 9.29
C SER A 52 2.09 33.93 8.06
N MET A 53 1.14 33.02 8.24
CA MET A 53 0.37 32.44 7.14
C MET A 53 -0.59 33.49 6.56
N PRO A 54 -0.53 33.83 5.26
CA PRO A 54 -1.62 34.54 4.61
C PRO A 54 -2.79 33.57 4.37
N MET A 55 -3.98 33.93 4.83
CA MET A 55 -5.20 33.14 4.65
C MET A 55 -5.53 32.94 3.16
N ALA A 56 -5.33 31.72 2.66
CA ALA A 56 -5.87 31.31 1.36
C ALA A 56 -7.38 31.00 1.50
N ARG A 57 -8.20 31.74 0.74
CA ARG A 57 -9.67 31.64 0.70
C ARG A 57 -10.12 30.23 0.27
N LYS A 58 -10.98 29.63 1.09
CA LYS A 58 -11.72 28.39 0.84
C LYS A 58 -12.66 28.55 -0.37
N ARG A 59 -12.29 28.05 -1.55
CA ARG A 59 -13.25 27.87 -2.67
C ARG A 59 -14.09 26.63 -2.39
N ARG A 60 -15.39 26.83 -2.14
CA ARG A 60 -16.40 25.76 -2.18
C ARG A 60 -16.61 25.42 -3.66
N ILE A 61 -16.31 24.20 -4.07
CA ILE A 61 -16.76 23.66 -5.36
C ILE A 61 -18.00 22.81 -5.10
N GLY A 62 -19.03 23.08 -5.89
CA GLY A 62 -20.41 22.61 -5.72
C GLY A 62 -20.57 21.11 -5.91
N SER A 63 -21.63 20.62 -5.28
CA SER A 63 -22.20 19.29 -5.41
C SER A 63 -22.93 19.17 -6.75
N ASP A 64 -22.34 18.51 -7.74
CA ASP A 64 -23.13 17.92 -8.84
C ASP A 64 -23.52 16.49 -8.45
N LYS A 65 -24.82 16.32 -8.22
CA LYS A 65 -25.46 15.00 -8.08
C LYS A 65 -25.82 14.52 -9.48
N ASP A 66 -24.87 13.92 -10.18
CA ASP A 66 -25.19 13.12 -11.36
C ASP A 66 -25.86 11.83 -10.88
N THR A 67 -27.18 11.87 -10.87
CA THR A 67 -28.04 10.71 -10.62
C THR A 67 -28.05 9.89 -11.91
N ILE A 68 -27.17 8.89 -12.00
CA ILE A 68 -27.22 7.91 -13.08
C ILE A 68 -28.49 7.06 -12.86
N PRO A 69 -29.39 6.90 -13.84
CA PRO A 69 -30.58 6.07 -13.66
C PRO A 69 -30.14 4.62 -13.46
N PHE A 70 -30.53 4.04 -12.31
CA PHE A 70 -30.37 2.62 -12.03
C PHE A 70 -31.36 1.86 -12.92
N SER A 71 -31.01 1.65 -14.19
CA SER A 71 -31.71 0.70 -15.04
C SER A 71 -31.33 -0.71 -14.60
N ASN A 72 -32.36 -1.51 -14.31
CA ASN A 72 -32.31 -2.93 -13.97
C ASN A 72 -31.22 -3.69 -14.75
N PHE A 73 -30.11 -4.03 -14.08
CA PHE A 73 -29.14 -4.99 -14.57
C PHE A 73 -29.58 -6.38 -14.10
N GLU A 74 -30.38 -7.04 -14.94
CA GLU A 74 -30.44 -8.51 -14.93
C GLU A 74 -29.01 -9.05 -15.11
N ASP A 75 -28.64 -10.00 -14.26
CA ASP A 75 -27.37 -10.76 -14.18
C ASP A 75 -26.34 -10.50 -15.30
N VAL A 76 -25.64 -9.37 -15.22
CA VAL A 76 -24.30 -9.28 -15.79
C VAL A 76 -23.45 -10.12 -14.86
N ASP A 77 -23.02 -11.29 -15.32
CA ASP A 77 -22.00 -12.13 -14.70
C ASP A 77 -20.93 -11.20 -14.13
N ARG A 78 -20.94 -10.99 -12.79
CA ARG A 78 -20.19 -9.91 -12.14
C ARG A 78 -18.72 -10.28 -12.18
N ALA A 79 -18.08 -10.02 -13.31
CA ALA A 79 -16.67 -10.26 -13.53
C ALA A 79 -15.89 -9.56 -12.42
N ARG A 80 -15.24 -10.35 -11.57
CA ARG A 80 -14.48 -9.79 -10.46
C ARG A 80 -13.11 -9.30 -10.96
N PRO A 81 -12.54 -8.22 -10.40
CA PRO A 81 -11.24 -7.72 -10.83
C PRO A 81 -10.12 -8.75 -10.63
N THR A 82 -9.20 -8.85 -11.58
CA THR A 82 -8.09 -9.82 -11.51
C THR A 82 -7.18 -9.65 -10.29
N TRP A 83 -6.99 -8.42 -9.81
CA TRP A 83 -6.03 -8.07 -8.75
C TRP A 83 -6.69 -7.82 -7.38
N GLU A 84 -7.90 -8.36 -7.17
CA GLU A 84 -8.62 -8.20 -5.92
C GLU A 84 -8.18 -9.19 -4.82
N ASP A 85 -8.72 -8.98 -3.61
CA ASP A 85 -8.40 -9.71 -2.38
C ASP A 85 -6.92 -9.67 -1.96
N MET A 86 -6.13 -8.72 -2.47
CA MET A 86 -4.70 -8.58 -2.12
C MET A 86 -4.45 -7.42 -1.17
N ILE A 87 -3.66 -7.67 -0.13
CA ILE A 87 -3.08 -6.63 0.75
C ILE A 87 -1.57 -6.77 0.69
N ILE A 88 -0.89 -5.69 0.29
CA ILE A 88 0.56 -5.67 0.13
C ILE A 88 1.15 -4.66 1.10
N ALA A 89 1.96 -5.14 2.03
CA ALA A 89 2.65 -4.33 3.02
C ALA A 89 4.15 -4.32 2.71
N TYR A 90 4.69 -3.15 2.38
CA TYR A 90 6.12 -2.94 2.16
C TYR A 90 6.78 -2.36 3.40
N SER A 91 8.01 -2.78 3.68
CA SER A 91 8.82 -2.27 4.79
C SER A 91 9.35 -0.84 4.57
N THR A 92 9.28 -0.33 3.36
CA THR A 92 9.75 1.02 2.98
C THR A 92 9.03 1.51 1.72
N ILE A 93 9.10 2.82 1.48
CA ILE A 93 8.57 3.47 0.28
C ILE A 93 9.48 3.21 -0.94
N PRO A 94 8.96 3.30 -2.17
CA PRO A 94 9.78 3.14 -3.38
C PRO A 94 10.97 4.12 -3.38
N GLY A 95 12.15 3.64 -3.78
CA GLY A 95 13.38 4.42 -3.83
C GLY A 95 14.27 4.30 -2.59
N TYR A 96 13.74 3.82 -1.47
CA TYR A 96 14.43 3.86 -0.18
C TYR A 96 14.89 2.48 0.30
N VAL A 97 15.90 2.49 1.17
CA VAL A 97 16.42 1.31 1.85
C VAL A 97 15.41 0.78 2.88
N SER A 98 15.50 -0.51 3.19
CA SER A 98 14.78 -1.11 4.31
C SER A 98 15.76 -1.53 5.40
N LEU A 99 15.46 -1.14 6.63
CA LEU A 99 16.41 -1.22 7.74
C LEU A 99 16.40 -2.59 8.43
N ARG A 100 17.61 -3.07 8.76
CA ARG A 100 17.85 -4.29 9.55
C ARG A 100 18.89 -4.02 10.62
N ASP A 101 18.54 -4.36 11.86
CA ASP A 101 19.50 -4.50 12.95
C ASP A 101 20.08 -5.93 12.94
N HIS A 102 21.40 -6.05 13.10
CA HIS A 102 22.10 -7.33 13.00
C HIS A 102 21.83 -8.28 14.19
N LEU A 103 21.39 -7.76 15.33
CA LEU A 103 21.11 -8.55 16.54
C LEU A 103 19.60 -8.74 16.76
N LYS A 104 18.81 -7.69 16.53
CA LYS A 104 17.36 -7.67 16.80
C LYS A 104 16.50 -8.04 15.60
N GLY A 105 17.05 -7.93 14.38
CA GLY A 105 16.34 -8.20 13.13
C GLY A 105 15.80 -6.95 12.45
N THR A 106 14.88 -7.13 11.50
CA THR A 106 14.32 -6.03 10.70
C THR A 106 13.27 -5.25 11.47
N TRP A 107 13.32 -3.92 11.40
CA TRP A 107 12.43 -3.08 12.20
C TRP A 107 10.95 -3.30 11.83
N PHE A 108 10.65 -3.33 10.53
CA PHE A 108 9.29 -3.55 10.04
C PHE A 108 8.67 -4.86 10.54
N ILE A 109 9.38 -5.98 10.44
CA ILE A 109 8.86 -7.28 10.90
C ILE A 109 8.71 -7.32 12.43
N GLN A 110 9.64 -6.72 13.19
CA GLN A 110 9.50 -6.63 14.64
C GLN A 110 8.22 -5.89 15.02
N SER A 111 8.01 -4.68 14.47
CA SER A 111 6.80 -3.89 14.73
C SER A 111 5.53 -4.59 14.26
N LEU A 112 5.55 -5.23 13.09
CA LEU A 112 4.41 -5.98 12.57
C LEU A 112 4.00 -7.10 13.54
N VAL A 113 4.98 -7.89 13.98
CA VAL A 113 4.78 -9.04 14.87
C VAL A 113 4.33 -8.58 16.26
N GLU A 114 4.90 -7.50 16.79
CA GLU A 114 4.46 -6.90 18.04
C GLU A 114 3.00 -6.46 17.98
N VAL A 115 2.60 -5.74 16.93
CA VAL A 115 1.21 -5.29 16.74
C VAL A 115 0.27 -6.48 16.60
N PHE A 116 0.64 -7.49 15.80
CA PHE A 116 -0.19 -8.68 15.56
C PHE A 116 -0.34 -9.58 16.79
N MET A 117 0.61 -9.52 17.75
CA MET A 117 0.51 -10.27 18.99
C MET A 117 -0.31 -9.55 20.07
N ASN A 118 -0.35 -8.22 20.03
CA ASN A 118 -0.96 -7.40 21.09
C ASN A 118 -2.33 -6.83 20.74
N HIS A 119 -2.77 -6.96 19.49
CA HIS A 119 -4.07 -6.51 18.99
C HIS A 119 -4.79 -7.65 18.26
#